data_AF-A0A3M5KC84-F1
#
_entry.id   AF-A0A3M5KC84-F1
#
_cell.length_a   1.000
_cell.length_b   1.000
_cell.length_c   1.000
_cell.angle_alpha   90.00
_cell.angle_beta   90.00
_cell.angle_gamma   90.00
#
_symmetry.space_group_name_H-M   'P 1'
#
loop_
_entity.id
_entity.type
_entity.pdbx_description
1 polymer ?
#
loop_
_entity_poly.entity_id
_entity_poly.type
_entity_poly.pdbx_seq_one_letter_code
_entity_poly.pdbx_strand_id
1 'polypeptide(L)'
;MLIKETTQREFEGGTQIFIYAPDQHDFFAVTVAAMDQLNLNIHDARIITSSSKFTLDTYIVLDNEGGSSGDNPERVQEIRNGLTEALRNPDDYPTIIKRRVPRQLKHFAFAPQVTIHNDAQRPVTVLELLAPDRPGLLARIGKIFLEFDLSLQNAKIATLGERVEDVFFITDANNHPLSDPQLCSQLQDAIVKQLSVNSEPGHDLRISI
;
A
#
# COMPACT_ATOMS: atom_id res chain seq x y z
N MET A 1 -9.17 -13.64 12.08
CA MET A 1 -8.30 -13.66 10.88
C MET A 1 -8.36 -15.05 10.26
N LEU A 2 -8.71 -15.14 8.99
CA LEU A 2 -8.78 -16.40 8.22
C LEU A 2 -7.74 -16.30 7.09
N ILE A 3 -7.02 -17.38 6.83
CA ILE A 3 -6.09 -17.46 5.69
C ILE A 3 -6.57 -18.64 4.84
N LYS A 4 -6.76 -18.42 3.54
CA LYS A 4 -7.25 -19.43 2.60
C LYS A 4 -6.51 -19.29 1.27
N GLU A 5 -6.27 -20.39 0.57
CA GLU A 5 -5.78 -20.32 -0.81
C GLU A 5 -6.92 -20.00 -1.78
N THR A 6 -6.60 -19.26 -2.84
CA THR A 6 -7.57 -19.00 -3.92
C THR A 6 -7.33 -19.94 -5.09
N THR A 7 -8.42 -20.52 -5.61
CA THR A 7 -8.44 -21.35 -6.82
C THR A 7 -8.97 -20.57 -8.04
N GLN A 8 -9.07 -19.24 -7.94
CA GLN A 8 -9.49 -18.41 -9.08
C GLN A 8 -8.32 -18.28 -10.08
N ARG A 9 -8.60 -18.55 -11.36
CA ARG A 9 -7.63 -18.54 -12.48
C ARG A 9 -6.86 -17.22 -12.67
N GLU A 10 -7.32 -16.11 -12.08
CA GLU A 10 -6.62 -14.81 -12.12
C GLU A 10 -5.53 -14.66 -11.04
N PHE A 11 -5.46 -15.57 -10.06
CA PHE A 11 -4.52 -15.53 -8.94
C PHE A 11 -3.98 -16.93 -8.57
N GLU A 12 -3.68 -17.76 -9.57
CA GLU A 12 -3.08 -19.09 -9.33
C GLU A 12 -1.80 -18.95 -8.48
N GLY A 13 -1.81 -19.53 -7.27
CA GLY A 13 -0.70 -19.48 -6.31
C GLY A 13 -0.78 -18.37 -5.24
N GLY A 14 -1.82 -17.53 -5.26
CA GLY A 14 -2.06 -16.49 -4.26
C GLY A 14 -2.55 -17.01 -2.91
N THR A 15 -1.94 -16.53 -1.82
CA THR A 15 -2.49 -16.70 -0.46
C THR A 15 -3.47 -15.56 -0.18
N GLN A 16 -4.71 -15.91 0.20
CA GLN A 16 -5.72 -14.93 0.57
C GLN A 16 -5.74 -14.74 2.09
N ILE A 17 -5.52 -13.51 2.54
CA ILE A 17 -5.55 -13.12 3.95
C ILE A 17 -6.81 -12.32 4.21
N PHE A 18 -7.64 -12.82 5.11
CA PHE A 18 -8.84 -12.14 5.60
C PHE A 18 -8.61 -11.63 7.03
N ILE A 19 -8.73 -10.32 7.19
CA ILE A 19 -8.58 -9.65 8.46
C ILE A 19 -9.94 -9.07 8.84
N TYR A 20 -10.42 -9.45 10.02
CA TYR A 20 -11.63 -8.91 10.62
C TYR A 20 -11.25 -8.33 11.97
N ALA A 21 -11.41 -7.02 12.11
CA ALA A 21 -10.98 -6.26 13.27
C ALA A 21 -11.86 -5.03 13.48
N PRO A 22 -11.88 -4.44 14.69
CA PRO A 22 -12.44 -3.12 14.88
C PRO A 22 -11.79 -2.14 13.91
N ASP A 23 -12.60 -1.28 13.31
CA ASP A 23 -12.16 -0.25 12.39
C ASP A 23 -11.23 0.72 13.12
N GLN A 24 -10.04 0.91 12.56
CA GLN A 24 -9.01 1.82 13.07
C GLN A 24 -8.61 2.73 11.91
N HIS A 25 -8.37 4.00 12.20
CA HIS A 25 -8.07 5.00 11.18
C HIS A 25 -6.87 4.57 10.31
N ASP A 26 -5.84 3.96 10.91
CA ASP A 26 -4.57 3.64 10.25
C ASP A 26 -4.50 2.17 9.73
N PHE A 27 -5.63 1.46 9.70
CA PHE A 27 -5.66 0.01 9.56
C PHE A 27 -4.92 -0.50 8.32
N PHE A 28 -5.19 0.10 7.16
CA PHE A 28 -4.51 -0.25 5.91
C PHE A 28 -2.99 -0.01 5.99
N ALA A 29 -2.55 1.12 6.54
CA ALA A 29 -1.12 1.43 6.62
C ALA A 29 -0.37 0.45 7.54
N VAL A 30 -0.99 0.03 8.64
CA VAL A 30 -0.43 -0.94 9.58
C VAL A 30 -0.36 -2.34 8.96
N THR A 31 -1.43 -2.82 8.32
CA THR A 31 -1.47 -4.16 7.72
C THR A 31 -0.47 -4.29 6.58
N VAL A 32 -0.38 -3.31 5.67
CA VAL A 32 0.59 -3.36 4.57
C VAL A 32 2.05 -3.26 5.06
N ALA A 33 2.31 -2.48 6.12
CA ALA A 33 3.64 -2.42 6.73
C ALA A 33 4.03 -3.76 7.40
N ALA A 34 3.09 -4.44 8.05
CA ALA A 34 3.31 -5.76 8.61
C ALA A 34 3.53 -6.82 7.52
N MET A 35 2.79 -6.75 6.41
CA MET A 35 3.01 -7.63 5.25
C MET A 35 4.39 -7.42 4.62
N ASP A 36 4.83 -6.16 4.45
CA ASP A 36 6.17 -5.80 3.96
C ASP A 36 7.27 -6.41 4.85
N GLN A 37 7.12 -6.34 6.19
CA GLN A 37 8.06 -6.96 7.13
C GLN A 37 8.08 -8.50 7.08
N LEU A 38 6.93 -9.10 6.78
CA LEU A 38 6.81 -10.53 6.59
C LEU A 38 7.30 -10.97 5.20
N ASN A 39 7.80 -10.05 4.36
CA ASN A 39 8.20 -10.28 2.97
C ASN A 39 7.07 -10.84 2.10
N LEU A 40 5.84 -10.34 2.31
CA LEU A 40 4.67 -10.66 1.51
C LEU A 40 4.44 -9.56 0.48
N ASN A 41 4.34 -9.96 -0.79
CA ASN A 41 4.01 -9.05 -1.88
C ASN A 41 2.49 -8.98 -2.04
N ILE A 42 1.92 -7.80 -1.88
CA ILE A 42 0.48 -7.57 -2.06
C ILE A 42 0.20 -7.42 -3.56
N HIS A 43 -0.82 -8.13 -4.05
CA HIS A 43 -1.30 -8.02 -5.44
C HIS A 43 -2.67 -7.36 -5.54
N ASP A 44 -3.57 -7.68 -4.61
CA ASP A 44 -4.90 -7.08 -4.54
C ASP A 44 -5.24 -6.83 -3.06
N ALA A 45 -5.86 -5.70 -2.79
CA ALA A 45 -6.41 -5.37 -1.49
C ALA A 45 -7.84 -4.87 -1.67
N ARG A 46 -8.76 -5.46 -0.93
CA ARG A 46 -10.16 -5.04 -0.85
C ARG A 46 -10.46 -4.69 0.60
N ILE A 47 -10.83 -3.44 0.81
CA ILE A 47 -11.07 -2.87 2.14
C ILE A 47 -12.57 -2.64 2.24
N ILE A 48 -13.21 -3.29 3.22
CA ILE A 48 -14.65 -3.20 3.41
C ILE A 48 -14.89 -2.74 4.84
N THR A 49 -15.01 -1.42 4.99
CA THR A 49 -15.42 -0.83 6.26
C THR A 49 -16.93 -0.93 6.41
N SER A 50 -17.39 -1.63 7.45
CA SER A 50 -18.80 -1.69 7.81
C SER A 50 -19.18 -0.46 8.64
N SER A 51 -20.44 -0.02 8.52
CA SER A 51 -21.04 0.99 9.40
C SER A 51 -21.05 0.60 10.89
N SER A 52 -20.70 -0.65 11.21
CA SER A 52 -20.64 -1.22 12.57
C SER A 52 -19.32 -0.99 13.33
N LYS A 53 -18.41 -0.12 12.84
CA LYS A 53 -17.04 0.08 13.38
C LYS A 53 -16.14 -1.15 13.28
N PHE A 54 -16.36 -2.00 12.28
CA PHE A 54 -15.49 -3.12 11.96
C PHE A 54 -15.10 -3.06 10.50
N THR A 55 -13.89 -3.49 10.19
CA THR A 55 -13.45 -3.68 8.81
C THR A 55 -13.29 -5.16 8.49
N LEU A 56 -13.59 -5.52 7.24
CA LEU A 56 -13.30 -6.81 6.64
C LEU A 56 -12.36 -6.58 5.45
N ASP A 57 -11.07 -6.74 5.73
CA ASP A 57 -10.04 -6.54 4.71
C ASP A 57 -9.64 -7.88 4.14
N THR A 58 -9.55 -7.92 2.81
CA THR A 58 -9.13 -9.08 2.05
C THR A 58 -7.91 -8.70 1.23
N TYR A 59 -6.81 -9.39 1.46
CA TYR A 59 -5.58 -9.22 0.69
C TYR A 59 -5.27 -10.50 -0.08
N ILE A 60 -4.83 -10.36 -1.32
CA ILE A 60 -4.21 -11.43 -2.09
C ILE A 60 -2.72 -11.15 -2.10
N VAL A 61 -1.95 -12.06 -1.52
CA VAL A 61 -0.50 -11.92 -1.36
C VAL A 61 0.26 -13.11 -1.95
N LEU A 62 1.51 -12.87 -2.35
CA LEU A 62 2.48 -13.89 -2.72
C LEU A 62 3.65 -13.86 -1.74
N ASP A 63 4.19 -15.04 -1.43
CA ASP A 63 5.48 -15.12 -0.74
C ASP A 63 6.62 -14.76 -1.69
N ASN A 64 7.71 -14.22 -1.14
CA ASN A 64 8.88 -13.85 -1.95
C ASN A 64 9.61 -15.07 -2.54
N GLU A 65 9.34 -16.28 -2.03
CA GLU A 65 9.80 -17.55 -2.61
C GLU A 65 8.97 -17.98 -3.85
N GLY A 66 8.00 -17.18 -4.28
CA GLY A 66 7.19 -17.42 -5.49
C GLY A 66 6.19 -18.57 -5.39
N GLY A 67 6.03 -19.15 -4.19
CA GLY A 67 5.07 -20.21 -3.89
C GLY A 67 3.88 -19.71 -3.07
N SER A 68 2.82 -20.53 -3.01
CA SER A 68 1.72 -20.31 -2.06
C SER A 68 2.19 -20.61 -0.64
N SER A 69 2.12 -19.63 0.27
CA SER A 69 2.39 -19.85 1.69
C SER A 69 1.31 -20.70 2.39
N GLY A 70 0.18 -20.97 1.72
CA GLY A 70 -0.99 -21.65 2.29
C GLY A 70 -0.74 -23.09 2.75
N ASP A 71 0.20 -23.79 2.09
CA ASP A 71 0.55 -25.19 2.39
C ASP A 71 1.55 -25.35 3.55
N ASN A 72 2.20 -24.26 3.99
CA ASN A 72 3.14 -24.29 5.11
C ASN A 72 2.48 -23.79 6.40
N PRO A 73 2.06 -24.68 7.33
CA PRO A 73 1.38 -24.28 8.56
C PRO A 73 2.25 -23.41 9.48
N GLU A 74 3.57 -23.57 9.46
CA GLU A 74 4.48 -22.72 10.25
C GLU A 74 4.49 -21.29 9.70
N ARG A 75 4.59 -21.14 8.38
CA ARG A 75 4.54 -19.85 7.69
C ARG A 75 3.21 -19.15 7.90
N VAL A 76 2.09 -19.87 7.77
CA VAL A 76 0.75 -19.34 8.06
C VAL A 76 0.66 -18.84 9.50
N GLN A 77 1.24 -19.57 10.46
CA GLN A 77 1.23 -19.16 11.86
C GLN A 77 2.13 -17.96 12.13
N GLU A 78 3.30 -17.88 11.48
CA GLU A 78 4.19 -16.72 11.51
C GLU A 78 3.47 -15.47 11.00
N ILE A 79 2.85 -15.56 9.81
CA ILE A 79 2.08 -14.46 9.20
C ILE A 79 0.96 -14.00 10.12
N ARG A 80 0.18 -14.96 10.67
CA ARG A 80 -0.90 -14.67 11.61
C ARG A 80 -0.38 -13.96 12.86
N ASN A 81 0.73 -14.43 13.44
CA ASN A 81 1.31 -13.85 14.65
C ASN A 81 1.83 -12.44 14.38
N GLY A 82 2.57 -12.24 13.27
CA GLY A 82 3.10 -10.94 12.89
C GLY A 82 2.00 -9.91 12.64
N LEU A 83 0.95 -10.27 11.89
CA LEU A 83 -0.19 -9.39 11.66
C LEU A 83 -1.00 -9.12 12.93
N THR A 84 -1.15 -10.11 13.81
CA THR A 84 -1.84 -9.92 15.10
C THR A 84 -1.07 -8.95 16.01
N GLU A 85 0.26 -9.08 16.04
CA GLU A 85 1.11 -8.20 16.85
C GLU A 85 1.09 -6.77 16.33
N ALA A 86 1.18 -6.58 15.01
CA ALA A 86 1.10 -5.26 14.38
C ALA A 86 -0.23 -4.55 14.67
N LEU A 87 -1.34 -5.30 14.63
CA LEU A 87 -2.67 -4.75 14.91
C LEU A 87 -2.93 -4.48 16.41
N ARG A 88 -2.15 -5.09 17.31
CA ARG A 88 -2.22 -4.82 18.77
C ARG A 88 -1.44 -3.57 19.16
N ASN A 89 -0.31 -3.31 18.50
CA ASN A 89 0.55 -2.17 18.75
C ASN A 89 0.63 -1.27 17.50
N PRO A 90 -0.50 -0.66 17.07
CA PRO A 90 -0.54 0.13 15.83
C PRO A 90 0.40 1.34 15.89
N ASP A 91 0.69 1.89 17.07
CA ASP A 91 1.59 3.04 17.27
C ASP A 91 3.07 2.75 16.93
N ASP A 92 3.49 1.49 16.98
CA ASP A 92 4.89 1.11 16.71
C ASP A 92 5.19 1.01 15.20
N TYR A 93 4.17 0.73 14.40
CA TYR A 93 4.29 0.47 12.97
C TYR A 93 4.45 1.70 12.04
N PRO A 94 3.85 2.88 12.29
CA PRO A 94 4.14 4.07 11.48
C PRO A 94 5.60 4.52 11.58
N THR A 95 6.35 4.05 12.59
CA THR A 95 7.78 4.34 12.75
C THR A 95 8.69 3.59 11.77
N ILE A 96 8.22 2.49 11.16
CA ILE A 96 9.01 1.68 10.20
C ILE A 96 9.21 2.42 8.86
N ILE A 97 8.29 3.33 8.51
CA ILE A 97 8.33 4.15 7.29
C ILE A 97 9.59 5.05 7.25
N LYS A 98 10.23 5.28 8.40
CA LYS A 98 11.50 6.04 8.52
C LYS A 98 12.74 5.25 8.10
N ARG A 99 12.64 3.95 7.78
CA ARG A 99 13.82 3.18 7.36
C ARG A 99 14.33 3.72 6.02
N ARG A 100 15.59 4.16 6.05
CA ARG A 100 16.29 4.82 4.95
C ARG A 100 16.29 3.93 3.72
N VAL A 101 15.80 4.45 2.59
CA VAL A 101 15.93 3.78 1.27
C VAL A 101 17.40 3.41 1.07
N PRO A 102 17.75 2.12 0.85
CA PRO A 102 19.11 1.71 0.59
C PRO A 102 19.72 2.52 -0.55
N ARG A 103 20.97 2.99 -0.37
CA ARG A 103 21.66 3.89 -1.31
C ARG A 103 21.79 3.32 -2.73
N GLN A 104 21.62 2.02 -2.91
CA GLN A 104 21.78 1.31 -4.18
C GLN A 104 20.59 1.47 -5.13
N LEU A 105 19.39 1.79 -4.62
CA LEU A 105 18.18 2.06 -5.44
C LEU A 105 18.19 3.46 -6.12
N LYS A 106 19.33 4.18 -6.07
CA LYS A 106 19.46 5.53 -6.61
C LYS A 106 19.68 5.56 -8.13
N HIS A 107 20.02 4.45 -8.76
CA HIS A 107 20.46 4.43 -10.16
C HIS A 107 19.33 4.34 -11.19
N PHE A 108 18.07 4.10 -10.76
CA PHE A 108 16.89 3.98 -11.63
C PHE A 108 15.67 4.81 -11.19
N ALA A 109 15.89 5.87 -10.39
CA ALA A 109 14.79 6.67 -9.85
C ALA A 109 14.22 7.65 -10.90
N PHE A 110 13.09 7.30 -11.52
CA PHE A 110 12.24 8.27 -12.22
C PHE A 110 11.30 8.96 -11.23
N ALA A 111 10.78 10.13 -11.61
CA ALA A 111 9.82 10.87 -10.79
C ALA A 111 8.48 10.12 -10.73
N PRO A 112 7.88 9.91 -9.54
CA PRO A 112 6.55 9.34 -9.42
C PRO A 112 5.55 10.10 -10.28
N GLN A 113 4.68 9.37 -10.97
CA GLN A 113 3.56 9.94 -11.73
C GLN A 113 2.27 9.48 -11.08
N VAL A 114 1.35 10.42 -10.90
CA VAL A 114 0.05 10.18 -10.28
C VAL A 114 -1.02 10.76 -11.20
N THR A 115 -2.01 9.95 -11.54
CA THR A 115 -3.19 10.37 -12.29
C THR A 115 -4.42 10.12 -11.44
N ILE A 116 -5.33 11.10 -11.39
CA ILE A 116 -6.56 11.02 -10.59
C ILE A 116 -7.74 11.32 -11.50
N HIS A 117 -8.72 10.42 -11.53
CA HIS A 117 -9.95 10.60 -12.30
C HIS A 117 -11.11 9.86 -11.63
N ASN A 118 -12.34 10.24 -11.93
CA ASN A 118 -13.52 9.53 -11.42
C ASN A 118 -13.89 8.36 -12.33
N ASP A 119 -14.27 7.22 -11.75
CA ASP A 119 -14.73 6.05 -12.50
C ASP A 119 -16.11 6.35 -13.12
N ALA A 120 -16.29 6.04 -14.41
CA ALA A 120 -17.52 6.33 -15.12
C ALA A 120 -18.68 5.38 -14.76
N GLN A 121 -18.39 4.22 -14.16
CA GLN A 121 -19.33 3.15 -13.85
C GLN A 121 -19.53 2.96 -12.35
N ARG A 122 -18.56 3.36 -11.52
CA ARG A 122 -18.59 3.20 -10.07
C ARG A 122 -18.49 4.56 -9.37
N PRO A 123 -19.15 4.77 -8.23
CA PRO A 123 -19.08 6.02 -7.47
C PRO A 123 -17.77 6.09 -6.66
N VAL A 124 -16.62 6.00 -7.33
CA VAL A 124 -15.28 6.06 -6.74
C VAL A 124 -14.35 6.93 -7.58
N THR A 125 -13.31 7.45 -6.95
CA THR A 125 -12.17 8.06 -7.63
C THR A 125 -11.07 7.03 -7.81
N VAL A 126 -10.49 6.99 -9.01
CA VAL A 126 -9.36 6.14 -9.38
C VAL A 126 -8.09 6.98 -9.31
N LEU A 127 -7.11 6.47 -8.56
CA LEU A 127 -5.77 7.01 -8.47
C LEU A 127 -4.79 5.99 -9.03
N GLU A 128 -4.11 6.35 -10.11
CA GLU A 128 -3.08 5.53 -10.76
C GLU A 128 -1.70 6.07 -10.37
N LEU A 129 -0.83 5.18 -9.89
CA LEU A 129 0.52 5.50 -9.43
C LEU A 129 1.54 4.71 -10.23
N LEU A 130 2.43 5.43 -10.91
CA LEU A 130 3.65 4.88 -11.48
C LEU A 130 4.84 5.39 -10.67
N ALA A 131 5.56 4.52 -9.99
CA ALA A 131 6.71 4.91 -9.16
C ALA A 131 7.79 3.82 -9.10
N PRO A 132 9.04 4.16 -8.75
CA PRO A 132 10.03 3.14 -8.39
C PRO A 132 9.55 2.33 -7.17
N ASP A 133 9.66 1.01 -7.26
CA ASP A 133 9.32 0.12 -6.15
C ASP A 133 10.33 0.28 -5.01
N ARG A 134 9.81 0.43 -3.79
CA ARG A 134 10.61 0.66 -2.58
C ARG A 134 9.88 0.11 -1.35
N PRO A 135 10.63 -0.43 -0.38
CA PRO A 135 10.07 -0.86 0.90
C PRO A 135 9.21 0.22 1.56
N GLY A 136 8.03 -0.17 2.02
CA GLY A 136 7.06 0.70 2.67
C GLY A 136 6.33 1.70 1.76
N LEU A 137 6.36 1.56 0.43
CA LEU A 137 5.62 2.43 -0.50
C LEU A 137 4.11 2.45 -0.18
N LEU A 138 3.48 1.28 -0.06
CA LEU A 138 2.04 1.18 0.24
C LEU A 138 1.68 1.78 1.60
N ALA A 139 2.55 1.62 2.62
CA ALA A 139 2.34 2.23 3.93
C ALA A 139 2.37 3.77 3.87
N ARG A 140 3.26 4.35 3.03
CA ARG A 140 3.30 5.79 2.79
C ARG A 140 2.04 6.28 2.10
N ILE A 141 1.57 5.56 1.08
CA ILE A 141 0.31 5.88 0.39
C ILE A 141 -0.88 5.81 1.36
N GLY A 142 -0.98 4.74 2.15
CA GLY A 142 -2.02 4.59 3.17
C GLY A 142 -2.05 5.75 4.16
N LYS A 143 -0.87 6.21 4.60
CA LYS A 143 -0.77 7.39 5.47
C LYS A 143 -1.20 8.69 4.79
N ILE A 144 -0.92 8.87 3.50
CA ILE A 144 -1.42 10.06 2.78
C ILE A 144 -2.94 10.02 2.69
N PHE A 145 -3.55 8.87 2.39
CA PHE A 145 -5.00 8.74 2.35
C PHE A 145 -5.63 9.09 3.70
N LEU A 146 -5.01 8.64 4.79
CA LEU A 146 -5.39 9.03 6.14
C LEU A 146 -5.35 10.54 6.37
N GLU A 147 -4.24 11.20 6.03
CA GLU A 147 -4.04 12.64 6.23
C GLU A 147 -5.05 13.49 5.43
N PHE A 148 -5.57 12.94 4.33
CA PHE A 148 -6.56 13.56 3.47
C PHE A 148 -8.01 13.11 3.77
N ASP A 149 -8.22 12.30 4.82
CA ASP A 149 -9.54 11.73 5.21
C ASP A 149 -10.22 10.95 4.07
N LEU A 150 -9.41 10.17 3.34
CA LEU A 150 -9.82 9.36 2.20
C LEU A 150 -10.00 7.90 2.60
N SER A 151 -11.09 7.29 2.13
CA SER A 151 -11.36 5.88 2.33
C SER A 151 -10.90 5.08 1.12
N LEU A 152 -9.98 4.14 1.35
CA LEU A 152 -9.59 3.15 0.34
C LEU A 152 -10.67 2.07 0.24
N GLN A 153 -11.16 1.80 -0.97
CA GLN A 153 -12.18 0.78 -1.24
C GLN A 153 -11.53 -0.48 -1.85
N ASN A 154 -10.57 -0.28 -2.74
CA ASN A 154 -9.84 -1.36 -3.40
C ASN A 154 -8.47 -0.84 -3.85
N ALA A 155 -7.46 -1.70 -3.88
CA ALA A 155 -6.17 -1.43 -4.49
C ALA A 155 -5.74 -2.63 -5.33
N LYS A 156 -5.23 -2.35 -6.53
CA LYS A 156 -4.55 -3.33 -7.38
C LYS A 156 -3.09 -2.93 -7.43
N ILE A 157 -2.23 -3.83 -6.97
CA ILE A 157 -0.81 -3.57 -6.84
C ILE A 157 -0.10 -4.41 -7.90
N ALA A 158 0.65 -3.74 -8.77
CA ALA A 158 1.35 -4.40 -9.86
C ALA A 158 2.81 -3.99 -9.85
N THR A 159 3.69 -4.93 -9.50
CA THR A 159 5.13 -4.71 -9.53
C THR A 159 5.72 -5.31 -10.80
N LEU A 160 6.41 -4.50 -11.60
CA LEU A 160 7.11 -4.92 -12.81
C LEU A 160 8.61 -4.60 -12.70
N GLY A 161 9.40 -5.58 -12.28
CA GLY A 161 10.83 -5.35 -12.03
C GLY A 161 11.01 -4.37 -10.86
N GLU A 162 11.57 -3.19 -11.14
CA GLU A 162 11.85 -2.16 -10.13
C GLU A 162 10.82 -1.01 -10.10
N ARG A 163 9.66 -1.17 -10.75
CA ARG A 163 8.58 -0.18 -10.77
C ARG A 163 7.26 -0.77 -10.31
N VAL A 164 6.44 0.05 -9.68
CA VAL A 164 5.03 -0.23 -9.39
C VAL A 164 4.12 0.53 -10.35
N GLU A 165 3.02 -0.11 -10.74
CA GLU A 165 1.90 0.40 -11.52
C GLU A 165 0.61 0.14 -10.71
N ASP A 166 0.47 0.86 -9.60
CA ASP A 166 -0.59 0.64 -8.64
C ASP A 166 -1.85 1.43 -9.00
N VAL A 167 -3.02 0.85 -8.75
CA VAL A 167 -4.32 1.50 -8.95
C VAL A 167 -5.12 1.43 -7.65
N PHE A 168 -5.47 2.59 -7.12
CA PHE A 168 -6.26 2.74 -5.90
C PHE A 168 -7.64 3.28 -6.23
N PHE A 169 -8.68 2.68 -5.66
CA PHE A 169 -10.06 3.12 -5.74
C PHE A 169 -10.42 3.73 -4.40
N ILE A 170 -10.60 5.04 -4.36
CA ILE A 170 -10.75 5.84 -3.15
C ILE A 170 -12.06 6.65 -3.18
N THR A 171 -12.53 7.02 -2.00
CA THR A 171 -13.68 7.92 -1.80
C THR A 171 -13.37 8.94 -0.70
N ASP A 172 -14.18 9.98 -0.58
CA ASP A 172 -14.23 10.81 0.62
C ASP A 172 -14.80 10.02 1.82
N ALA A 173 -14.83 10.65 3.00
CA ALA A 173 -15.42 10.11 4.22
C ALA A 173 -16.94 9.79 4.11
N ASN A 174 -17.63 10.32 3.10
CA ASN A 174 -19.05 10.08 2.84
C ASN A 174 -19.28 8.99 1.77
N ASN A 175 -18.23 8.29 1.33
CA ASN A 175 -18.27 7.30 0.25
C ASN A 175 -18.65 7.88 -1.13
N HIS A 176 -18.31 9.13 -1.40
CA HIS A 176 -18.46 9.75 -2.71
C HIS A 176 -17.11 9.87 -3.45
N PRO A 177 -17.13 9.92 -4.79
CA PRO A 177 -15.96 10.33 -5.56
C PRO A 177 -15.52 11.74 -5.16
N LEU A 178 -14.22 11.99 -5.24
CA LEU A 178 -13.64 13.32 -5.07
C LEU A 178 -14.18 14.25 -6.17
N SER A 179 -14.80 15.34 -5.73
CA SER A 179 -15.37 16.34 -6.62
C SER A 179 -14.58 17.65 -6.67
N ASP A 180 -13.70 17.89 -5.69
CA ASP A 180 -12.90 19.12 -5.59
C ASP A 180 -11.56 18.97 -6.35
N PRO A 181 -11.36 19.71 -7.46
CA PRO A 181 -10.10 19.67 -8.20
C PRO A 181 -8.89 20.16 -7.37
N GLN A 182 -9.11 21.05 -6.39
CA GLN A 182 -8.03 21.53 -5.53
C GLN A 182 -7.53 20.42 -4.59
N LEU A 183 -8.45 19.67 -3.99
CA LEU A 183 -8.13 18.48 -3.20
C LEU A 183 -7.35 17.45 -4.03
N CYS A 184 -7.79 17.17 -5.27
CA CYS A 184 -7.09 16.26 -6.17
C CYS A 184 -5.66 16.74 -6.49
N SER A 185 -5.48 18.03 -6.77
CA SER A 185 -4.15 18.61 -7.01
C SER A 185 -3.25 18.51 -5.78
N GLN A 186 -3.77 18.80 -4.59
CA GLN A 186 -3.02 18.72 -3.34
C GLN A 186 -2.62 17.28 -3.01
N LEU A 187 -3.52 16.32 -3.25
CA LEU A 187 -3.26 14.90 -3.07
C LEU A 187 -2.16 14.41 -4.02
N GLN A 188 -2.24 14.80 -5.29
CA GLN A 188 -1.22 14.50 -6.30
C GLN A 188 0.16 15.05 -5.87
N ASP A 189 0.23 16.31 -5.47
CA ASP A 189 1.46 16.96 -5.02
C ASP A 189 2.02 16.30 -3.75
N ALA A 190 1.17 15.92 -2.79
CA ALA A 190 1.58 15.24 -1.56
C ALA A 190 2.23 13.88 -1.87
N ILE A 191 1.59 13.08 -2.73
CA ILE A 191 2.12 11.77 -3.15
C ILE A 191 3.45 11.94 -3.88
N VAL A 192 3.51 12.82 -4.88
CA VAL A 192 4.75 13.06 -5.64
C VAL A 192 5.85 13.55 -4.71
N LYS A 193 5.58 14.49 -3.81
CA LYS A 193 6.56 15.03 -2.86
C LYS A 193 7.08 13.97 -1.88
N GLN A 194 6.21 13.09 -1.39
CA GLN A 194 6.58 12.07 -0.40
C GLN A 194 7.32 10.87 -1.02
N LEU A 195 7.03 10.56 -2.29
CA LEU A 195 7.66 9.45 -3.02
C LEU A 195 8.90 9.87 -3.82
N SER A 196 9.00 11.15 -4.20
CA SER A 196 10.23 11.74 -4.72
C SER A 196 11.27 11.73 -3.62
N VAL A 197 12.42 11.11 -3.86
CA VAL A 197 13.50 11.05 -2.88
C VAL A 197 13.91 12.49 -2.52
N ASN A 198 14.20 12.73 -1.23
CA ASN A 198 15.05 13.83 -0.77
C ASN A 198 16.34 13.89 -1.60
N SER A 199 16.31 14.57 -2.73
CA SER A 199 17.48 15.13 -3.38
C SER A 199 17.96 16.24 -2.45
N GLU A 200 18.82 15.93 -1.49
CA GLU A 200 19.70 16.98 -0.98
C GLU A 200 20.43 17.60 -2.17
N PRO A 201 20.57 18.93 -2.25
CA PRO A 201 21.30 19.58 -3.32
C PRO A 201 22.74 19.05 -3.30
N GLY A 202 23.04 18.16 -4.24
CA GLY A 202 24.36 17.60 -4.41
C GLY A 202 25.33 18.70 -4.79
N HIS A 203 26.17 19.06 -3.82
CA HIS A 203 27.45 19.74 -3.93
C HIS A 203 27.92 19.94 -5.38
N ASP A 204 27.99 21.21 -5.79
CA ASP A 204 28.85 21.64 -6.89
C ASP A 204 30.20 20.94 -6.74
N LEU A 205 30.54 20.12 -7.73
CA LEU A 205 31.89 19.65 -7.96
C LEU A 205 32.76 20.88 -8.19
N ARG A 206 33.37 21.39 -7.11
CA ARG A 206 34.52 22.27 -7.20
C ARG A 206 35.63 21.47 -7.86
N ILE A 207 35.85 21.78 -9.13
CA ILE A 207 37.08 21.53 -9.86
C ILE A 207 38.24 22.01 -8.98
N SER A 208 39.19 21.13 -8.71
CA SER A 208 40.51 21.52 -8.24
C SER A 208 41.53 20.51 -8.77
N ILE A 209 42.16 20.96 -9.86
CA ILE A 209 43.51 20.69 -10.39
C ILE A 209 43.95 19.23 -10.56
#